data_AF-A0A7C7RLA3-F1
#
_entry.id   AF-A0A7C7RLA3-F1
#
_cell.length_a   1.000
_cell.length_b   1.000
_cell.length_c   1.000
_cell.angle_alpha   90.00
_cell.angle_beta   90.00
_cell.angle_gamma   90.00
#
_symmetry.space_group_name_H-M   'P 1'
#
loop_
_entity.id
_entity.type
_entity.pdbx_description
1 polymer ?
#
loop_
_entity_poly.entity_id
_entity_poly.type
_entity_poly.pdbx_seq_one_letter_code
_entity_poly.pdbx_strand_id
1 'polypeptide(L)'
;MSGVRMIYGTLIFSFATWLMVSGVFHLTAKIFKGSGKFEKLLELIGWCRIPQIFSSGSNLLTAALYSPKIDVPLQGMSSTEKAEFIRNYLMTRMDEVSFVANRIFGYVMLIWFLYLSIFAVKEEHNISFQKAALSVAIPSIIYLIGSLFLLSPVR
;
A
#
# COMPACT_ATOMS: atom_id res chain seq x y z
N MET A 1 0.90 19.20 -13.96
CA MET A 1 -0.37 19.00 -13.22
C MET A 1 -0.30 19.84 -11.93
N SER A 2 -1.34 20.59 -11.56
CA SER A 2 -1.30 21.36 -10.30
C SER A 2 -1.31 20.42 -9.08
N GLY A 3 -0.58 20.77 -8.01
CA GLY A 3 -0.48 19.94 -6.80
C GLY A 3 -1.84 19.61 -6.16
N VAL A 4 -2.80 20.52 -6.26
CA VAL A 4 -4.19 20.32 -5.80
C VAL A 4 -4.87 19.14 -6.51
N ARG A 5 -4.70 18.98 -7.82
CA ARG A 5 -5.29 17.85 -8.56
C ARG A 5 -4.71 16.50 -8.12
N MET A 6 -3.44 16.48 -7.72
CA MET A 6 -2.79 15.27 -7.22
C MET A 6 -3.40 14.82 -5.89
N ILE A 7 -3.64 15.77 -4.97
CA ILE A 7 -4.27 15.48 -3.66
C ILE A 7 -5.66 14.88 -3.86
N TYR A 8 -6.50 15.48 -4.70
CA TYR A 8 -7.84 14.94 -4.98
C TYR A 8 -7.77 13.54 -5.59
N GLY A 9 -6.87 13.32 -6.55
CA GLY A 9 -6.67 12.01 -7.17
C GLY A 9 -6.26 10.95 -6.14
N THR A 10 -5.32 11.26 -5.25
CA THR A 10 -4.89 10.35 -4.18
C THR A 10 -6.02 10.01 -3.23
N LEU A 11 -6.79 11.01 -2.77
CA LEU A 11 -7.90 10.76 -1.84
C LEU A 11 -8.98 9.86 -2.46
N ILE A 12 -9.42 10.18 -3.68
CA ILE A 12 -10.42 9.37 -4.41
C ILE A 12 -9.91 7.93 -4.56
N PHE A 13 -8.65 7.76 -4.96
CA PHE A 13 -8.03 6.45 -5.08
C PHE A 13 -7.97 5.71 -3.73
N SER A 14 -7.63 6.40 -2.64
CA SER A 14 -7.60 5.80 -1.30
C SER A 14 -8.97 5.27 -0.89
N PHE A 15 -10.04 6.04 -1.08
CA PHE A 15 -11.41 5.56 -0.79
C PHE A 15 -11.83 4.41 -1.72
N ALA A 16 -11.49 4.48 -3.01
CA ALA A 16 -11.78 3.40 -3.95
C ALA A 16 -11.08 2.09 -3.55
N THR A 17 -9.80 2.13 -3.20
CA THR A 17 -9.08 0.94 -2.72
C THR A 17 -9.62 0.41 -1.41
N TRP A 18 -10.10 1.28 -0.51
CA TRP A 18 -10.77 0.84 0.72
C TRP A 18 -12.05 0.09 0.43
N LEU A 19 -12.90 0.61 -0.46
CA LEU A 19 -14.12 -0.05 -0.90
C LEU A 19 -13.80 -1.41 -1.55
N MET A 20 -12.82 -1.45 -2.47
CA MET A 20 -12.41 -2.67 -3.17
C MET A 20 -11.88 -3.74 -2.21
N VAL A 21 -10.95 -3.39 -1.32
CA VAL A 21 -10.36 -4.35 -0.36
C VAL A 21 -11.44 -4.92 0.56
N SER A 22 -12.32 -4.07 1.09
CA SER A 22 -13.43 -4.51 1.93
C SER A 22 -14.38 -5.41 1.17
N GLY A 23 -14.66 -5.10 -0.10
CA GLY A 23 -15.53 -5.90 -0.97
C GLY A 23 -14.94 -7.28 -1.23
N VAL A 24 -13.64 -7.35 -1.53
CA VAL A 24 -12.95 -8.63 -1.72
C VAL A 24 -12.99 -9.47 -0.45
N PHE A 25 -12.69 -8.91 0.72
CA PHE A 25 -12.76 -9.64 1.99
C PHE A 25 -14.18 -10.09 2.34
N HIS A 26 -15.19 -9.26 2.02
CA HIS A 26 -16.59 -9.63 2.21
C HIS A 26 -16.97 -10.83 1.34
N LEU A 27 -16.62 -10.80 0.05
CA LEU A 27 -16.92 -11.86 -0.91
C LEU A 27 -16.21 -13.17 -0.54
N THR A 28 -14.92 -13.11 -0.17
CA THR A 28 -14.19 -14.31 0.27
C THR A 28 -14.78 -14.89 1.56
N ALA A 29 -15.16 -14.06 2.53
CA ALA A 29 -15.83 -14.52 3.74
C ALA A 29 -17.20 -15.16 3.46
N LYS A 30 -17.93 -14.68 2.44
CA LYS A 30 -19.20 -15.29 1.99
C LYS A 30 -18.99 -16.70 1.40
N ILE A 31 -17.89 -16.97 0.71
CA ILE A 31 -17.52 -18.32 0.24
C ILE A 31 -17.41 -19.29 1.43
N PHE A 32 -16.89 -18.80 2.56
CA PHE A 32 -16.80 -19.57 3.81
C PHE A 32 -18.10 -19.61 4.65
N LYS A 33 -19.23 -19.21 4.05
CA LYS A 33 -20.58 -19.16 4.64
C LYS A 33 -20.74 -18.10 5.74
N GLY A 34 -19.96 -17.02 5.71
CA GLY A 34 -20.09 -15.92 6.66
C GLY A 34 -21.37 -15.10 6.51
N SER A 35 -22.05 -14.79 7.61
CA SER A 35 -23.37 -14.12 7.61
C SER A 35 -23.32 -12.59 7.70
N GLY A 36 -22.13 -11.99 7.76
CA GLY A 36 -21.92 -10.55 7.96
C GLY A 36 -22.45 -9.65 6.84
N LYS A 37 -22.52 -8.35 7.15
CA LYS A 37 -22.95 -7.24 6.28
C LYS A 37 -21.73 -6.48 5.76
N PHE A 38 -21.81 -6.03 4.51
CA PHE A 38 -20.71 -5.35 3.85
C PHE A 38 -20.40 -4.00 4.51
N GLU A 39 -21.42 -3.24 4.88
CA GLU A 39 -21.30 -1.89 5.45
C GLU A 39 -20.53 -1.91 6.77
N LYS A 40 -20.82 -2.91 7.61
CA LYS A 40 -20.14 -3.06 8.89
C LYS A 40 -18.71 -3.56 8.71
N LEU A 41 -18.47 -4.47 7.76
CA LEU A 41 -17.10 -4.86 7.43
C LEU A 41 -16.30 -3.68 6.86
N LEU A 42 -16.88 -2.87 5.99
CA LEU A 42 -16.26 -1.67 5.42
C LEU A 42 -15.80 -0.72 6.54
N GLU A 43 -16.67 -0.43 7.50
CA GLU A 43 -16.35 0.37 8.68
C GLU A 43 -15.18 -0.22 9.48
N LEU A 44 -15.22 -1.52 9.80
CA LEU A 44 -14.17 -2.20 10.54
C LEU A 44 -12.83 -2.20 9.80
N ILE A 45 -12.83 -2.43 8.49
CA ILE A 45 -11.61 -2.35 7.67
C ILE A 45 -11.06 -0.93 7.65
N GLY A 46 -11.91 0.10 7.70
CA GLY A 46 -11.49 1.49 7.87
C GLY A 46 -10.63 1.68 9.11
N TRP A 47 -11.06 1.15 10.26
CA TRP A 47 -10.28 1.14 11.50
C TRP A 47 -9.01 0.32 11.40
N CYS A 48 -9.04 -0.81 10.69
CA CYS A 48 -7.85 -1.65 10.51
C CYS A 48 -6.73 -0.92 9.77
N ARG A 49 -7.02 0.14 9.00
CA ARG A 49 -6.03 0.89 8.19
C ARG A 49 -5.13 1.85 8.98
N ILE A 50 -5.34 2.04 10.29
CA ILE A 50 -4.48 2.89 11.13
C ILE A 50 -2.97 2.60 10.96
N PRO A 51 -2.48 1.34 10.90
CA PRO A 51 -1.07 1.04 10.67
C PRO A 51 -0.51 1.66 9.37
N GLN A 52 -1.33 1.79 8.34
CA GLN A 52 -0.92 2.36 7.06
C GLN A 52 -0.65 3.87 7.15
N ILE A 53 -1.25 4.57 8.13
CA ILE A 53 -0.96 5.98 8.40
C ILE A 53 0.50 6.13 8.84
N PHE A 54 1.01 5.23 9.70
CA PHE A 54 2.41 5.25 10.11
C PHE A 54 3.36 4.98 8.94
N SER A 55 3.03 4.02 8.06
CA SER A 55 3.83 3.78 6.84
C SER A 55 3.80 4.99 5.89
N SER A 56 2.67 5.67 5.77
CA SER A 56 2.58 6.89 4.95
C SER A 56 3.43 8.01 5.54
N GLY A 57 3.41 8.18 6.85
CA GLY A 57 4.25 9.13 7.57
C GLY A 57 5.75 8.81 7.43
N SER A 58 6.15 7.54 7.53
CA SER A 58 7.55 7.14 7.35
C SER A 58 8.03 7.40 5.94
N ASN A 59 7.21 7.12 4.92
CA ASN A 59 7.53 7.43 3.52
C ASN A 59 7.75 8.93 3.30
N LEU A 60 6.88 9.78 3.85
CA LEU A 60 7.02 11.23 3.77
C LEU A 60 8.28 11.72 4.49
N LEU A 61 8.57 11.16 5.67
CA LEU A 61 9.76 11.51 6.45
C LEU A 61 11.04 11.12 5.71
N THR A 62 11.11 9.91 5.16
CA THR A 62 12.24 9.47 4.34
C THR A 62 12.38 10.36 3.11
N ALA A 63 11.28 10.69 2.42
CA ALA A 63 11.33 11.60 1.28
C ALA A 63 11.80 13.02 1.65
N ALA A 64 11.44 13.53 2.84
CA ALA A 64 11.82 14.86 3.30
C ALA A 64 13.29 14.92 3.79
N LEU A 65 13.73 13.92 4.56
CA LEU A 65 15.10 13.87 5.11
C LEU A 65 16.15 13.52 4.05
N TYR A 66 15.78 12.66 3.11
CA TYR A 66 16.68 12.18 2.05
C TYR A 66 16.37 12.82 0.69
N SER A 67 15.48 13.83 0.68
CA SER A 67 15.30 14.71 -0.48
C SER A 67 16.66 15.30 -0.84
N PRO A 68 17.11 15.20 -2.09
CA PRO A 68 18.41 15.72 -2.48
C PRO A 68 18.47 17.23 -2.20
N LYS A 69 19.25 17.62 -1.18
CA LYS A 69 19.83 18.96 -1.10
C LYS A 69 20.97 19.02 -2.12
N ILE A 70 20.66 18.93 -3.40
CA ILE A 70 21.66 18.91 -4.48
C ILE A 70 21.47 20.18 -5.29
N ASP A 71 22.54 20.95 -5.45
CA ASP A 71 22.72 21.83 -6.61
C ASP A 71 22.82 20.93 -7.83
N VAL A 72 21.67 20.47 -8.33
CA VAL A 72 21.66 19.55 -9.46
C VAL A 72 22.05 20.39 -10.69
N PRO A 73 23.09 20.02 -11.46
CA PRO A 73 23.45 20.73 -12.68
C PRO A 73 22.45 20.41 -13.79
N LEU A 74 21.16 20.63 -13.55
CA LEU A 74 20.08 20.50 -14.51
C LEU A 74 20.13 21.61 -15.56
N GLN A 75 20.88 22.69 -15.27
CA GLN A 75 21.11 23.76 -16.22
C GLN A 75 22.02 23.25 -17.33
N GLY A 76 21.53 23.30 -18.57
CA GLY A 76 22.27 22.83 -19.76
C GLY A 76 21.95 21.40 -20.21
N MET A 77 21.37 20.55 -19.35
CA MET A 77 20.96 19.19 -19.73
C MET A 77 19.67 19.20 -20.57
N SER A 78 19.63 18.37 -21.61
CA SER A 78 18.42 18.04 -22.36
C SER A 78 17.40 17.27 -21.49
N SER A 79 16.14 17.20 -21.95
CA SER A 79 15.06 16.51 -21.23
C SER A 79 15.33 15.02 -21.00
N THR A 80 16.02 14.37 -21.94
CA THR A 80 16.41 12.96 -21.88
C THR A 80 17.51 12.72 -20.87
N GLU A 81 18.56 13.57 -20.87
CA GLU A 81 19.67 13.49 -19.91
C GLU A 81 19.19 13.72 -18.47
N LYS A 82 18.24 14.64 -18.27
CA LYS A 82 17.61 14.85 -16.96
C LYS A 82 16.86 13.62 -16.46
N ALA A 83 16.08 12.98 -17.33
CA ALA A 83 15.32 11.80 -16.97
C ALA A 83 16.25 10.63 -16.61
N GLU A 84 17.34 10.46 -17.36
CA GLU A 84 18.33 9.42 -17.13
C GLU A 84 19.17 9.66 -15.86
N PHE A 85 19.57 10.91 -15.61
CA PHE A 85 20.24 11.31 -14.37
C PHE A 85 19.35 11.06 -13.15
N ILE A 86 18.10 11.51 -13.18
CA ILE A 86 17.14 11.29 -12.08
C ILE A 86 16.95 9.79 -11.85
N ARG A 87 16.77 9.01 -12.92
CA ARG A 87 16.63 7.55 -12.83
C ARG A 87 17.84 6.90 -12.16
N ASN A 88 19.05 7.19 -12.63
CA ASN A 88 20.28 6.61 -12.09
C ASN A 88 20.54 7.04 -10.64
N TYR A 89 20.30 8.32 -10.34
CA TYR A 89 20.40 8.84 -8.98
C TYR A 89 19.42 8.15 -8.02
N LEU A 90 18.16 7.99 -8.42
CA LEU A 90 17.15 7.30 -7.62
C LEU A 90 17.52 5.83 -7.42
N MET A 91 18.00 5.13 -8.46
CA MET A 91 18.38 3.72 -8.37
C MET A 91 19.54 3.48 -7.40
N THR A 92 20.59 4.31 -7.42
CA THR A 92 21.72 4.20 -6.49
C THR A 92 21.31 4.39 -5.03
N ARG A 93 20.22 5.14 -4.78
CA ARG A 93 19.73 5.44 -3.43
C ARG A 93 18.79 4.35 -2.88
N MET A 94 18.22 3.49 -3.72
CA MET A 94 17.29 2.44 -3.28
C MET A 94 17.92 1.41 -2.34
N ASP A 95 19.25 1.26 -2.39
CA ASP A 95 20.03 0.34 -1.56
C ASP A 95 20.58 0.99 -0.28
N GLU A 96 20.36 2.30 -0.08
CA GLU A 96 20.73 2.92 1.20
C GLU A 96 19.93 2.29 2.35
N VAL A 97 20.63 2.06 3.48
CA VAL A 97 20.09 1.41 4.68
C VAL A 97 18.74 2.01 5.10
N SER A 98 18.57 3.33 4.95
CA SER A 98 17.34 4.05 5.29
C SER A 98 16.14 3.67 4.40
N PHE A 99 16.36 3.45 3.09
CA PHE A 99 15.30 3.02 2.18
C PHE A 99 14.95 1.55 2.39
N VAL A 100 15.93 0.69 2.69
CA VAL A 100 15.67 -0.70 3.08
C VAL A 100 14.88 -0.77 4.38
N ALA A 101 15.30 -0.01 5.40
CA ALA A 101 14.61 0.05 6.68
C ALA A 101 13.16 0.57 6.55
N ASN A 102 12.94 1.62 5.76
CA ASN A 102 11.60 2.13 5.50
C ASN A 102 10.72 1.10 4.76
N ARG A 103 11.27 0.33 3.80
CA ARG A 103 10.55 -0.76 3.14
C ARG A 103 10.14 -1.86 4.13
N ILE A 104 11.07 -2.31 4.98
CA ILE A 104 10.79 -3.31 6.02
C ILE A 104 9.71 -2.81 6.97
N PHE A 105 9.81 -1.55 7.41
CA PHE A 105 8.79 -0.92 8.25
C PHE A 105 7.41 -0.93 7.58
N GLY A 106 7.35 -0.59 6.30
CA GLY A 106 6.11 -0.68 5.50
C GLY A 106 5.51 -2.08 5.50
N TYR A 107 6.32 -3.14 5.36
CA TYR A 107 5.82 -4.51 5.44
C TYR A 107 5.30 -4.90 6.82
N VAL A 108 5.96 -4.44 7.90
CA VAL A 108 5.44 -4.64 9.26
C VAL A 108 4.07 -3.98 9.43
N MET A 109 3.90 -2.75 8.93
CA MET A 109 2.61 -2.06 8.95
C MET A 109 1.54 -2.78 8.11
N LEU A 110 1.92 -3.35 6.96
CA LEU A 110 1.03 -4.17 6.14
C LEU A 110 0.57 -5.44 6.88
N ILE A 111 1.50 -6.17 7.50
CA ILE A 111 1.18 -7.38 8.26
C ILE A 111 0.24 -7.04 9.42
N TRP A 112 0.48 -5.92 10.10
CA TRP A 112 -0.41 -5.45 11.15
C TRP A 112 -1.82 -5.14 10.62
N PHE A 113 -1.94 -4.41 9.52
CA PHE A 113 -3.23 -4.17 8.86
C PHE A 113 -3.96 -5.48 8.52
N LEU A 114 -3.26 -6.46 7.95
CA LEU A 114 -3.85 -7.74 7.59
C LEU A 114 -4.31 -8.51 8.83
N TYR A 115 -3.50 -8.52 9.88
CA TYR A 115 -3.83 -9.18 11.14
C TYR A 115 -5.10 -8.60 11.78
N LEU A 116 -5.25 -7.28 11.83
CA LEU A 116 -6.48 -6.64 12.30
C LEU A 116 -7.68 -6.96 11.41
N SER A 117 -7.46 -6.99 10.09
CA SER A 117 -8.50 -7.32 9.12
C SER A 117 -9.04 -8.74 9.31
N ILE A 118 -8.22 -9.68 9.80
CA ILE A 118 -8.66 -11.04 10.14
C ILE A 118 -9.70 -11.00 11.27
N PHE A 119 -9.46 -10.20 12.31
CA PHE A 119 -10.44 -10.03 13.39
C PHE A 119 -11.70 -9.32 12.90
N ALA A 120 -11.56 -8.27 12.10
CA ALA A 120 -12.71 -7.58 11.51
C ALA A 120 -13.61 -8.55 10.73
N VAL A 121 -13.02 -9.38 9.86
CA VAL A 121 -13.77 -10.39 9.09
C VAL A 121 -14.36 -11.46 10.03
N LYS A 122 -13.58 -11.97 10.99
CA LYS A 122 -14.03 -12.99 11.93
C LYS A 122 -15.26 -12.52 12.71
N GLU A 123 -15.18 -11.35 13.32
CA GLU A 123 -16.25 -10.79 14.16
C GLU A 123 -17.49 -10.44 13.32
N GLU A 124 -17.31 -9.80 12.16
CA GLU A 124 -18.44 -9.40 11.33
C GLU A 124 -19.15 -10.59 10.66
N HIS A 125 -18.38 -11.56 10.15
CA HIS A 125 -18.96 -12.68 9.43
C HIS A 125 -19.27 -13.90 10.31
N ASN A 126 -18.92 -13.86 11.59
CA ASN A 126 -19.10 -14.95 12.55
C ASN A 126 -18.56 -16.30 12.02
N ILE A 127 -17.34 -16.26 11.47
CA ILE A 127 -16.63 -17.45 10.97
C ILE A 127 -15.43 -17.77 11.88
N SER A 128 -14.92 -18.99 11.79
CA SER A 128 -13.73 -19.35 12.57
C SER A 128 -12.52 -18.51 12.17
N PHE A 129 -11.59 -18.32 13.10
CA PHE A 129 -10.36 -17.54 12.85
C PHE A 129 -9.60 -18.03 11.62
N GLN A 130 -9.51 -19.35 11.40
CA GLN A 130 -8.83 -19.92 10.23
C GLN A 130 -9.49 -19.51 8.91
N LYS A 131 -10.83 -19.51 8.85
CA LYS A 131 -11.58 -19.10 7.66
C LYS A 131 -11.45 -17.60 7.41
N ALA A 132 -11.47 -16.78 8.46
CA ALA A 132 -11.20 -15.35 8.35
C ALA A 132 -9.77 -15.08 7.87
N ALA A 133 -8.79 -15.80 8.40
CA ALA A 133 -7.40 -15.71 7.97
C ALA A 133 -7.25 -16.02 6.47
N LEU A 134 -7.89 -17.08 5.98
CA LEU A 134 -7.89 -17.40 4.54
C LEU A 134 -8.62 -16.34 3.70
N SER A 135 -9.73 -15.79 4.21
CA SER A 135 -10.51 -14.73 3.54
C SER A 135 -9.70 -13.46 3.30
N VAL A 136 -8.74 -13.17 4.18
CA VAL A 136 -7.84 -12.01 4.09
C VAL A 136 -6.53 -12.36 3.36
N ALA A 137 -5.90 -13.47 3.72
CA ALA A 137 -4.57 -13.83 3.25
C ALA A 137 -4.55 -14.22 1.76
N ILE A 138 -5.50 -15.03 1.30
CA ILE A 138 -5.55 -15.48 -0.10
C ILE A 138 -5.59 -14.29 -1.07
N PRO A 139 -6.58 -13.36 -1.00
CA PRO A 139 -6.62 -12.23 -1.92
C PRO A 139 -5.41 -11.30 -1.75
N SER A 140 -4.90 -11.12 -0.53
CA SER A 140 -3.73 -10.28 -0.29
C SER A 140 -2.46 -10.86 -0.91
N ILE A 141 -2.25 -12.17 -0.81
CA ILE A 141 -1.12 -12.87 -1.44
C ILE A 141 -1.22 -12.82 -2.96
N ILE A 142 -2.43 -13.04 -3.52
CA ILE A 142 -2.66 -12.93 -4.96
C ILE A 142 -2.30 -11.52 -5.45
N TYR A 143 -2.75 -10.49 -4.74
CA TYR A 143 -2.41 -9.10 -5.05
C TYR A 143 -0.90 -8.86 -4.99
N LEU A 144 -0.23 -9.32 -3.92
CA LEU A 144 1.22 -9.14 -3.76
C LEU A 144 1.99 -9.81 -4.90
N ILE A 145 1.67 -11.06 -5.22
CA ILE A 145 2.28 -11.80 -6.32
C ILE A 145 2.02 -11.08 -7.66
N GLY A 146 0.78 -10.69 -7.94
CA GLY A 146 0.42 -9.95 -9.15
C GLY A 146 1.15 -8.63 -9.28
N SER A 147 1.33 -7.91 -8.16
CA SER A 147 2.09 -6.65 -8.14
C SER A 147 3.56 -6.85 -8.50
N LEU A 148 4.17 -7.97 -8.09
CA LEU A 148 5.55 -8.30 -8.45
C LEU A 148 5.70 -8.61 -9.94
N PHE A 149 4.74 -9.29 -10.54
CA PHE A 149 4.76 -9.57 -11.98
C PHE A 149 4.52 -8.31 -12.82
N LEU A 150 3.54 -7.49 -12.45
CA LEU A 150 3.22 -6.23 -13.15
C LEU A 150 4.33 -5.18 -13.03
N LEU A 151 5.04 -5.16 -11.89
CA LEU A 151 6.15 -4.23 -11.63
C LEU A 151 7.51 -4.78 -12.06
N SER A 152 7.61 -6.06 -12.40
CA SER A 152 8.82 -6.58 -13.03
C SER A 152 8.94 -5.93 -14.41
N PRO A 153 10.04 -5.21 -14.70
CA PRO A 153 10.29 -4.79 -16.07
C PRO A 153 10.46 -6.08 -16.85
N VAL A 154 9.46 -6.41 -17.69
CA VAL A 154 9.63 -7.42 -18.74
C VAL A 154 10.93 -7.06 -19.44
N ARG A 155 11.91 -7.97 -19.36
CA ARG A 155 13.20 -7.81 -20.04
C ARG A 155 13.00 -7.71 -21.54
#